data_AF-A0A8C5PEK2-F1
#
_entry.id   AF-A0A8C5PEK2-F1
#
_cell.length_a   1.000
_cell.length_b   1.000
_cell.length_c   1.000
_cell.angle_alpha   90.00
_cell.angle_beta   90.00
_cell.angle_gamma   90.00
#
_symmetry.space_group_name_H-M   'P 1'
#
loop_
_entity.id
_entity.type
_entity.pdbx_description
1 polymer ?
#
loop_
_entity_poly.entity_id
_entity_poly.type
_entity_poly.pdbx_seq_one_letter_code
_entity_poly.pdbx_strand_id
1 'polypeptide(L)'
;MPLSFCGNTTYNVNNGVLSNICFLDALNLVPHVFLLFITFPILFIGWGSQSSKVQIHHNTWLHFPGHNLRWVLTFVLLFVHVCEISEGIVSNSSVHLHLFMPATVGFIAATTSIIYYHNIETSNFPKLLLALFLYWVLAFVAKTIKLVKYWEKDIRLEQLRFCITGAMVVLYGLLMMVEINVIRVRKYVFFNNPQKVNPAEDLQDLGVRFLQPFVNLLSKATYWWMNPLIVSAHRRPIDLKIIGKLPIAMRALTNYFNLKNAYEEQRNPSIWRAIYKAFGRPILLSSTFRYMADLLGFAGPLCISGIIQCISKRRKIEQEQTLITSLYYLPSQEFLEDYYVLSVLLFLALILQRTFLQASYYVAIETGVNLRGALLAMIYNKILRLSTSNMSMGEMTLGQINNLVAIETNQLMWFLFLCPNLWAMPILTLHDVAHFKSTFLSPGSCAIRREGEGGTIAHLY
;
A
#
# COMPACT_ATOMS: atom_id res chain seq x y z
N MET A 1 -31.65 27.20 -5.14
CA MET A 1 -30.56 28.20 -5.15
C MET A 1 -29.46 27.71 -6.08
N PRO A 2 -28.76 28.59 -6.82
CA PRO A 2 -27.67 28.17 -7.71
C PRO A 2 -26.51 27.58 -6.90
N LEU A 3 -25.83 26.57 -7.47
CA LEU A 3 -24.60 26.02 -6.90
C LEU A 3 -23.53 27.13 -6.90
N SER A 4 -23.10 27.58 -5.72
CA SER A 4 -22.05 28.59 -5.58
C SER A 4 -20.79 27.97 -4.99
N PHE A 5 -19.63 28.30 -5.56
CA PHE A 5 -18.35 27.75 -5.11
C PHE A 5 -18.03 28.21 -3.68
N CYS A 6 -18.20 29.51 -3.40
CA CYS A 6 -17.93 30.10 -2.09
C CYS A 6 -19.15 30.15 -1.15
N GLY A 7 -20.37 29.92 -1.63
CA GLY A 7 -21.60 30.31 -0.95
C GLY A 7 -22.09 31.71 -1.36
N ASN A 8 -23.23 32.14 -0.83
CA ASN A 8 -23.89 33.38 -1.26
C ASN A 8 -23.27 34.69 -0.72
N THR A 9 -22.36 34.65 0.27
CA THR A 9 -21.94 35.86 1.02
C THR A 9 -20.42 36.11 1.08
N THR A 10 -19.59 35.34 0.37
CA THR A 10 -18.14 35.22 0.68
C THR A 10 -17.19 35.60 -0.46
N TYR A 11 -17.68 36.19 -1.56
CA TYR A 11 -16.83 36.64 -2.69
C TYR A 11 -16.12 37.98 -2.45
N ASN A 12 -16.22 38.59 -1.26
CA ASN A 12 -15.62 39.90 -1.01
C ASN A 12 -14.09 39.80 -0.86
N VAL A 13 -13.34 40.64 -1.59
CA VAL A 13 -11.86 40.59 -1.72
C VAL A 13 -11.18 41.83 -1.12
N ASN A 14 -11.93 42.69 -0.45
CA ASN A 14 -11.46 44.00 0.00
C ASN A 14 -10.27 43.96 0.98
N ASN A 15 -10.10 42.87 1.74
CA ASN A 15 -9.00 42.70 2.71
C ASN A 15 -7.82 41.89 2.14
N GLY A 16 -7.67 41.85 0.81
CA GLY A 16 -6.60 41.14 0.12
C GLY A 16 -7.02 39.78 -0.46
N VAL A 17 -6.47 39.43 -1.62
CA VAL A 17 -6.89 38.25 -2.39
C VAL A 17 -6.59 36.93 -1.67
N LEU A 18 -5.43 36.85 -1.01
CA LEU A 18 -4.99 35.65 -0.28
C LEU A 18 -5.56 35.54 1.15
N SER A 19 -6.27 36.55 1.65
CA SER A 19 -6.92 36.48 2.96
C SER A 19 -8.28 35.79 2.88
N ASN A 20 -8.89 35.72 1.69
CA ASN A 20 -10.14 35.01 1.44
C ASN A 20 -9.89 33.49 1.31
N ILE A 21 -10.47 32.70 2.22
CA ILE A 21 -10.30 31.23 2.28
C ILE A 21 -10.85 30.56 1.02
N CYS A 22 -11.95 31.06 0.48
CA CYS A 22 -12.53 30.48 -0.74
C CYS A 22 -11.63 30.71 -1.96
N PHE A 23 -11.03 31.90 -2.08
CA PHE A 23 -10.06 32.17 -3.14
C PHE A 23 -8.83 31.26 -3.02
N LEU A 24 -8.35 31.04 -1.80
CA LEU A 24 -7.24 30.14 -1.52
C LEU A 24 -7.56 28.68 -1.91
N ASP A 25 -8.78 28.24 -1.67
CA ASP A 25 -9.26 26.91 -2.12
C ASP A 25 -9.42 26.85 -3.65
N ALA A 26 -9.82 27.94 -4.32
CA ALA A 26 -9.80 28.04 -5.78
C ALA A 26 -8.37 27.97 -6.34
N LEU A 27 -7.39 28.63 -5.69
CA LEU A 27 -5.99 28.59 -6.11
C LEU A 27 -5.42 27.16 -6.05
N ASN A 28 -5.82 26.37 -5.05
CA ASN A 28 -5.43 24.96 -4.94
C ASN A 28 -6.00 24.08 -6.06
N LEU A 29 -7.07 24.50 -6.74
CA LEU A 29 -7.64 23.77 -7.87
C LEU A 29 -6.75 23.88 -9.13
N VAL A 30 -6.03 25.00 -9.28
CA VAL A 30 -5.30 25.35 -10.52
C VAL A 30 -4.25 24.29 -10.90
N PRO A 31 -3.35 23.84 -10.02
CA PRO A 31 -2.33 22.84 -10.39
C PRO A 31 -2.95 21.51 -10.84
N HIS A 32 -4.03 21.08 -10.18
CA HIS A 32 -4.70 19.82 -10.48
C HIS A 32 -5.37 19.83 -11.86
N VAL A 33 -6.10 20.91 -12.17
CA VAL A 33 -6.75 21.10 -13.47
C VAL A 33 -5.70 21.21 -14.58
N PHE A 34 -4.60 21.94 -14.33
CA PHE A 34 -3.49 22.06 -15.26
C PHE A 34 -2.88 20.70 -15.64
N LEU A 35 -2.62 19.83 -14.66
CA LEU A 35 -2.11 18.49 -14.92
C LEU A 35 -3.10 17.67 -15.76
N LEU A 36 -4.39 17.72 -15.45
CA LEU A 36 -5.40 17.00 -16.22
C LEU A 36 -5.38 17.43 -17.69
N PHE A 37 -5.41 18.72 -17.98
CA PHE A 37 -5.40 19.24 -19.35
C PHE A 37 -4.15 18.84 -20.14
N ILE A 38 -2.98 18.80 -19.51
CA ILE A 38 -1.74 18.40 -20.19
C ILE A 38 -1.66 16.88 -20.39
N THR A 39 -2.08 16.10 -19.40
CA THR A 39 -1.87 14.65 -19.41
C THR A 39 -2.94 13.90 -20.22
N PHE A 40 -4.18 14.40 -20.29
CA PHE A 40 -5.26 13.72 -21.03
C PHE A 40 -4.92 13.47 -22.50
N PRO A 41 -4.50 14.47 -23.31
CA PRO A 41 -4.14 14.24 -24.71
C PRO A 41 -3.04 13.18 -24.87
N ILE A 42 -2.02 13.23 -24.01
CA ILE A 42 -0.89 12.29 -24.04
C ILE A 42 -1.37 10.86 -23.74
N LEU A 43 -2.23 10.69 -22.73
CA LEU A 43 -2.80 9.40 -22.36
C LEU A 43 -3.68 8.82 -23.47
N PHE A 44 -4.51 9.65 -24.12
CA PHE A 44 -5.35 9.21 -25.25
C PHE A 44 -4.51 8.78 -26.46
N ILE A 45 -3.45 9.53 -26.80
CA ILE A 45 -2.52 9.15 -27.88
C ILE A 45 -1.84 7.81 -27.55
N GLY A 46 -1.36 7.64 -26.31
CA GLY A 46 -0.76 6.39 -25.85
C GLY A 46 -1.72 5.21 -25.93
N TRP A 47 -2.96 5.41 -25.50
CA TRP A 47 -3.99 4.37 -25.53
C TRP A 47 -4.39 3.99 -26.97
N GLY A 48 -4.59 4.98 -27.85
CA GLY A 48 -4.89 4.74 -29.26
C GLY A 48 -3.78 3.97 -29.97
N SER A 49 -2.51 4.34 -29.72
CA SER A 49 -1.37 3.60 -30.26
C SER A 49 -1.32 2.16 -29.75
N GLN A 50 -1.63 1.93 -28.48
CA GLN A 50 -1.62 0.58 -27.92
C GLN A 50 -2.78 -0.28 -28.44
N SER A 51 -3.96 0.30 -28.62
CA SER A 51 -5.10 -0.41 -29.21
C SER A 51 -4.84 -0.83 -30.66
N SER A 52 -4.00 -0.10 -31.40
CA SER A 52 -3.60 -0.46 -32.77
C SER A 52 -2.54 -1.57 -32.84
N LYS A 53 -1.73 -1.75 -31.78
CA LYS A 53 -0.66 -2.76 -31.72
C LYS A 53 -1.09 -3.91 -30.80
N VAL A 54 -1.51 -5.03 -31.39
CA VAL A 54 -2.09 -6.21 -30.72
C VAL A 54 -1.16 -6.89 -29.70
N GLN A 55 0.15 -6.59 -29.69
CA GLN A 55 1.10 -7.15 -28.72
C GLN A 55 1.96 -6.06 -28.06
N ILE A 56 1.67 -5.84 -26.78
CA ILE A 56 2.49 -5.01 -25.88
C ILE A 56 3.83 -5.72 -25.70
N HIS A 57 4.92 -5.11 -26.19
CA HIS A 57 6.26 -5.65 -26.03
C HIS A 57 6.74 -5.37 -24.59
N HIS A 58 6.59 -6.37 -23.71
CA HIS A 58 7.09 -6.35 -22.32
C HIS A 58 8.61 -6.14 -22.24
N ASN A 59 9.32 -6.36 -23.34
CA ASN A 59 10.76 -6.21 -23.50
C ASN A 59 11.27 -4.78 -23.24
N THR A 60 10.39 -3.78 -23.14
CA THR A 60 10.75 -2.37 -22.94
C THR A 60 10.57 -1.87 -21.51
N TRP A 61 10.00 -2.68 -20.62
CA TRP A 61 9.67 -2.25 -19.26
C TRP A 61 10.91 -2.01 -18.42
N LEU A 62 10.97 -0.84 -17.80
CA LEU A 62 12.11 -0.47 -17.00
C LEU A 62 11.69 0.53 -15.93
N HIS A 63 11.81 0.12 -14.67
CA HIS A 63 11.45 0.97 -13.55
C HIS A 63 12.44 2.12 -13.37
N PHE A 64 11.92 3.33 -13.11
CA PHE A 64 12.76 4.45 -12.72
C PHE A 64 13.24 4.31 -11.26
N PRO A 65 14.40 4.89 -10.92
CA PRO A 65 14.89 4.87 -9.54
C PRO A 65 13.86 5.52 -8.60
N GLY A 66 13.56 4.89 -7.47
CA GLY A 66 12.53 5.37 -6.55
C GLY A 66 11.09 4.92 -6.88
N HIS A 67 10.89 4.05 -7.87
CA HIS A 67 9.56 3.52 -8.26
C HIS A 67 8.70 3.06 -7.07
N ASN A 68 9.22 2.16 -6.23
CA ASN A 68 8.44 1.61 -5.11
C ASN A 68 8.02 2.72 -4.11
N LEU A 69 8.95 3.61 -3.76
CA LEU A 69 8.68 4.72 -2.84
C LEU A 69 7.60 5.65 -3.41
N ARG A 70 7.68 5.96 -4.70
CA ARG A 70 6.68 6.78 -5.40
C ARG A 70 5.28 6.17 -5.28
N TRP A 71 5.12 4.88 -5.59
CA TRP A 71 3.81 4.21 -5.50
C TRP A 71 3.25 4.25 -4.08
N VAL A 72 4.09 3.96 -3.07
CA VAL A 72 3.68 4.03 -1.65
C VAL A 72 3.24 5.46 -1.29
N LEU A 73 4.03 6.48 -1.63
CA LEU A 73 3.67 7.88 -1.38
C LEU A 73 2.36 8.27 -2.08
N THR A 74 2.13 7.81 -3.32
CA THR A 74 0.87 8.09 -4.01
C THR A 74 -0.33 7.38 -3.37
N PHE A 75 -0.18 6.16 -2.84
CA PHE A 75 -1.28 5.50 -2.12
C PHE A 75 -1.61 6.21 -0.80
N VAL A 76 -0.59 6.65 -0.05
CA VAL A 76 -0.78 7.47 1.15
C VAL A 76 -1.45 8.80 0.79
N LEU A 77 -1.02 9.43 -0.31
CA LEU A 77 -1.63 10.66 -0.81
C LEU A 77 -3.12 10.48 -1.18
N LEU A 78 -3.47 9.40 -1.87
CA LEU A 78 -4.86 9.08 -2.19
C LEU A 78 -5.69 8.86 -0.92
N PHE A 79 -5.13 8.18 0.09
CA PHE A 79 -5.78 8.01 1.39
C PHE A 79 -6.04 9.36 2.08
N VAL A 80 -5.05 10.24 2.14
CA VAL A 80 -5.21 11.57 2.76
C VAL A 80 -6.21 12.44 1.98
N HIS A 81 -6.25 12.34 0.65
CA HIS A 81 -7.29 12.99 -0.14
C HIS A 81 -8.70 12.46 0.18
N VAL A 82 -8.87 11.16 0.40
CA VAL A 82 -10.17 10.62 0.86
C VAL A 82 -10.54 11.20 2.22
N CYS A 83 -9.58 11.32 3.15
CA CYS A 83 -9.83 11.98 4.43
C CYS A 83 -10.24 13.47 4.27
N GLU A 84 -9.57 14.22 3.38
CA GLU A 84 -9.92 15.63 3.08
C GLU A 84 -11.33 15.74 2.46
N ILE A 85 -11.71 14.80 1.58
CA ILE A 85 -13.05 14.73 1.00
C ILE A 85 -14.09 14.42 2.08
N SER A 86 -13.83 13.42 2.93
CA SER A 86 -14.70 13.06 4.04
C SER A 86 -14.92 14.23 5.00
N GLU A 87 -13.85 14.94 5.37
CA GLU A 87 -13.93 16.14 6.22
C GLU A 87 -14.74 17.25 5.52
N GLY A 88 -14.48 17.47 4.23
CA GLY A 88 -15.17 18.50 3.44
C GLY A 88 -16.67 18.25 3.29
N ILE A 89 -17.09 16.98 3.17
CA ILE A 89 -18.52 16.60 3.10
C ILE A 89 -19.20 16.79 4.45
N VAL A 90 -18.59 16.32 5.55
CA VAL A 90 -19.16 16.44 6.90
C VAL A 90 -19.28 17.91 7.32
N SER A 91 -18.31 18.74 6.94
CA SER A 91 -18.32 20.18 7.24
C SER A 91 -19.34 20.97 6.42
N ASN A 92 -19.92 20.38 5.37
CA ASN A 92 -20.78 21.07 4.42
C ASN A 92 -22.26 21.07 4.84
N SER A 93 -22.62 21.91 5.81
CA SER A 93 -24.01 22.11 6.25
C SER A 93 -24.83 23.00 5.30
N SER A 94 -24.19 23.76 4.40
CA SER A 94 -24.83 24.79 3.56
C SER A 94 -24.16 24.92 2.18
N VAL A 95 -24.25 23.89 1.33
CA VAL A 95 -23.89 23.89 -0.11
C VAL A 95 -22.66 24.76 -0.48
N HIS A 96 -21.56 24.58 0.24
CA HIS A 96 -20.29 25.26 0.02
C HIS A 96 -19.32 24.34 -0.73
N LEU A 97 -19.22 24.51 -2.06
CA LEU A 97 -18.47 23.58 -2.92
C LEU A 97 -16.95 23.60 -2.68
N HIS A 98 -16.39 24.75 -2.30
CA HIS A 98 -14.94 24.93 -2.10
C HIS A 98 -14.32 24.00 -1.04
N LEU A 99 -15.13 23.43 -0.14
CA LEU A 99 -14.65 22.55 0.94
C LEU A 99 -14.16 21.19 0.43
N PHE A 100 -14.85 20.60 -0.55
CA PHE A 100 -14.55 19.25 -1.05
C PHE A 100 -14.09 19.23 -2.52
N MET A 101 -14.47 20.22 -3.34
CA MET A 101 -14.14 20.24 -4.77
C MET A 101 -12.61 20.23 -5.06
N PRO A 102 -11.77 21.03 -4.37
CA PRO A 102 -10.32 20.93 -4.57
C PRO A 102 -9.75 19.57 -4.19
N ALA A 103 -10.31 18.93 -3.15
CA ALA A 103 -9.88 17.61 -2.71
C ALA A 103 -10.29 16.50 -3.69
N THR A 104 -11.50 16.55 -4.26
CA THR A 104 -11.96 15.58 -5.28
C THR A 104 -11.16 15.72 -6.57
N VAL A 105 -10.93 16.94 -7.03
CA VAL A 105 -10.12 17.18 -8.24
C VAL A 105 -8.65 16.82 -7.96
N GLY A 106 -8.14 17.05 -6.75
CA GLY A 106 -6.82 16.59 -6.32
C GLY A 106 -6.69 15.06 -6.33
N PHE A 107 -7.72 14.32 -5.88
CA PHE A 107 -7.76 12.86 -5.98
C PHE A 107 -7.72 12.37 -7.43
N ILE A 108 -8.49 13.00 -8.33
CA ILE A 108 -8.47 12.70 -9.77
C ILE A 108 -7.11 13.04 -10.38
N ALA A 109 -6.49 14.16 -9.99
CA ALA A 109 -5.15 14.53 -10.44
C ALA A 109 -4.08 13.55 -9.93
N ALA A 110 -4.16 13.09 -8.68
CA ALA A 110 -3.23 12.10 -8.12
C ALA A 110 -3.34 10.74 -8.85
N THR A 111 -4.57 10.27 -9.11
CA THR A 111 -4.80 9.02 -9.87
C THR A 111 -4.33 9.12 -11.32
N THR A 112 -4.64 10.22 -12.02
CA THR A 112 -4.14 10.45 -13.39
C THR A 112 -2.62 10.60 -13.42
N SER A 113 -2.01 11.21 -12.41
CA SER A 113 -0.55 11.36 -12.32
C SER A 113 0.20 10.02 -12.24
N ILE A 114 -0.36 9.03 -11.53
CA ILE A 114 0.26 7.70 -11.42
C ILE A 114 0.02 6.86 -12.68
N ILE A 115 -1.15 6.98 -13.32
CA ILE A 115 -1.43 6.36 -14.63
C ILE A 115 -0.50 6.93 -15.70
N TYR A 116 -0.32 8.26 -15.72
CA TYR A 116 0.59 8.94 -16.61
C TYR A 116 2.03 8.48 -16.44
N TYR A 117 2.51 8.40 -15.20
CA TYR A 117 3.83 7.85 -14.90
C TYR A 117 3.99 6.40 -15.36
N HIS A 118 3.00 5.55 -15.12
CA HIS A 118 3.05 4.15 -15.56
C HIS A 118 3.21 4.05 -17.08
N ASN A 119 2.49 4.87 -17.85
CA ASN A 119 2.64 4.91 -19.31
C ASN A 119 4.00 5.44 -19.77
N ILE A 120 4.59 6.39 -19.05
CA ILE A 120 5.95 6.87 -19.36
C ILE A 120 7.00 5.81 -19.03
N GLU A 121 6.82 5.08 -17.94
CA GLU A 121 7.72 4.02 -17.52
C GLU A 121 7.71 2.82 -18.48
N THR A 122 6.53 2.47 -19.01
CA THR A 122 6.41 1.41 -20.03
C THR A 122 6.94 1.84 -21.40
N SER A 123 6.82 3.13 -21.75
CA SER A 123 7.34 3.66 -23.02
C SER A 123 8.81 4.10 -22.98
N ASN A 124 9.40 4.24 -21.78
CA ASN A 124 10.78 4.67 -21.53
C ASN A 124 11.13 6.05 -22.14
N PHE A 125 10.23 7.03 -22.01
CA PHE A 125 10.44 8.41 -22.45
C PHE A 125 10.54 9.41 -21.27
N PRO A 126 11.69 9.48 -20.56
CA PRO A 126 11.80 10.24 -19.31
C PRO A 126 11.60 11.75 -19.46
N LYS A 127 11.84 12.34 -20.64
CA LYS A 127 11.65 13.79 -20.87
C LYS A 127 10.22 14.25 -20.57
N LEU A 128 9.24 13.36 -20.75
CA LEU A 128 7.83 13.64 -20.54
C LEU A 128 7.43 13.74 -19.05
N LEU A 129 8.31 13.28 -18.14
CA LEU A 129 8.15 13.44 -16.69
C LEU A 129 8.34 14.89 -16.23
N LEU A 130 8.93 15.77 -17.06
CA LEU A 130 9.13 17.17 -16.68
C LEU A 130 7.81 17.91 -16.43
N ALA A 131 6.74 17.58 -17.19
CA ALA A 131 5.40 18.11 -16.94
C ALA A 131 4.87 17.71 -15.55
N LEU A 132 5.15 16.48 -15.13
CA LEU A 132 4.77 15.97 -13.82
C LEU A 132 5.59 16.62 -12.68
N PHE A 133 6.89 16.85 -12.90
CA PHE A 133 7.72 17.59 -11.95
C PHE A 133 7.19 19.01 -11.72
N LEU A 134 6.86 19.74 -12.79
CA LEU A 134 6.26 21.07 -12.71
C LEU A 134 4.94 21.05 -11.93
N TYR A 135 4.10 20.04 -12.14
CA TYR A 135 2.88 19.85 -11.36
C TYR A 135 3.14 19.72 -9.86
N TRP A 136 4.07 18.85 -9.44
CA TRP A 136 4.36 18.67 -8.01
C TRP A 136 4.89 19.94 -7.36
N VAL A 137 5.71 20.73 -8.07
CA VAL A 137 6.18 22.04 -7.60
C VAL A 137 5.00 23.00 -7.41
N LEU A 138 4.13 23.13 -8.41
CA LEU A 138 2.96 24.00 -8.34
C LEU A 138 1.98 23.60 -7.22
N ALA A 139 1.70 22.29 -7.09
CA ALA A 139 0.84 21.75 -6.04
C ALA A 139 1.44 21.94 -4.64
N PHE A 140 2.75 21.74 -4.48
CA PHE A 140 3.47 22.00 -3.24
C PHE A 140 3.40 23.47 -2.84
N VAL A 141 3.66 24.39 -3.77
CA VAL A 141 3.58 25.84 -3.51
C VAL A 141 2.16 26.26 -3.13
N ALA A 142 1.14 25.82 -3.87
CA ALA A 142 -0.26 26.18 -3.60
C ALA A 142 -0.72 25.71 -2.19
N LYS A 143 -0.44 24.45 -1.83
CA LYS A 143 -0.78 23.94 -0.49
C LYS A 143 0.07 24.56 0.62
N THR A 144 1.32 24.92 0.35
CA THR A 144 2.18 25.64 1.31
C THR A 144 1.64 27.03 1.62
N ILE A 145 1.19 27.78 0.60
CA ILE A 145 0.50 29.06 0.81
C ILE A 145 -0.74 28.84 1.68
N LYS A 146 -1.51 27.78 1.44
CA LYS A 146 -2.67 27.45 2.26
C LYS A 146 -2.31 27.16 3.73
N LEU A 147 -1.25 26.39 3.97
CA LEU A 147 -0.78 26.08 5.31
C LEU A 147 -0.30 27.32 6.07
N VAL A 148 0.47 28.20 5.42
CA VAL A 148 0.94 29.47 6.01
C VAL A 148 -0.24 30.39 6.36
N LYS A 149 -1.26 30.47 5.50
CA LYS A 149 -2.47 31.25 5.79
C LYS A 149 -3.32 30.67 6.92
N TYR A 150 -3.29 29.36 7.15
CA TYR A 150 -3.91 28.78 8.35
C TYR A 150 -3.13 29.14 9.62
N TRP A 151 -1.80 29.17 9.54
CA TRP A 151 -0.95 29.61 10.64
C TRP A 151 -1.18 31.08 11.01
N GLU A 152 -1.24 31.98 10.01
CA GLU A 152 -1.50 33.41 10.24
C GLU A 152 -2.88 33.71 10.87
N LYS A 153 -3.84 32.78 10.74
CA LYS A 153 -5.20 32.92 11.29
C LYS A 153 -5.38 32.24 12.65
N ASP A 154 -4.28 31.87 13.31
CA ASP A 154 -4.26 31.16 14.60
C ASP A 154 -5.10 29.87 14.63
N ILE A 155 -5.21 29.18 13.50
CA ILE A 155 -5.85 27.85 13.45
C ILE A 155 -4.89 26.83 14.08
N ARG A 156 -5.27 26.30 15.25
CA ARG A 156 -4.45 25.36 16.04
C ARG A 156 -4.47 23.93 15.48
N LEU A 157 -3.47 23.14 15.89
CA LEU A 157 -3.32 21.69 15.60
C LEU A 157 -4.53 20.83 16.02
N GLU A 158 -5.42 21.36 16.86
CA GLU A 158 -6.65 20.70 17.30
C GLU A 158 -7.65 20.51 16.16
N GLN A 159 -7.55 21.31 15.08
CA GLN A 159 -8.40 21.17 13.90
C GLN A 159 -7.82 20.16 12.91
N LEU A 160 -8.62 19.15 12.55
CA LEU A 160 -8.25 18.08 11.63
C LEU A 160 -7.75 18.62 10.28
N ARG A 161 -8.39 19.65 9.74
CA ARG A 161 -8.02 20.29 8.46
C ARG A 161 -6.58 20.79 8.40
N PHE A 162 -6.08 21.31 9.52
CA PHE A 162 -4.70 21.78 9.61
C PHE A 162 -3.73 20.59 9.51
N CYS A 163 -4.00 19.52 10.26
CA CYS A 163 -3.21 18.28 10.24
C CYS A 163 -3.21 17.60 8.85
N ILE A 164 -4.38 17.50 8.21
CA ILE A 164 -4.52 16.97 6.85
C ILE A 164 -3.74 17.84 5.85
N THR A 165 -3.90 19.16 5.92
CA THR A 165 -3.18 20.09 5.02
C THR A 165 -1.66 19.99 5.23
N GLY A 166 -1.19 19.90 6.47
CA GLY A 166 0.22 19.70 6.80
C GLY A 166 0.77 18.38 6.24
N ALA A 167 0.04 17.27 6.43
CA ALA A 167 0.40 15.96 5.87
C ALA A 167 0.50 16.01 4.33
N MET A 168 -0.42 16.73 3.67
CA MET A 168 -0.41 16.92 2.22
C MET A 168 0.83 17.70 1.74
N VAL A 169 1.22 18.77 2.44
CA VAL A 169 2.45 19.53 2.10
C VAL A 169 3.68 18.61 2.19
N VAL A 170 3.78 17.80 3.25
CA VAL A 170 4.87 16.83 3.41
C VAL A 170 4.87 15.80 2.28
N LEU A 171 3.71 15.24 1.93
CA LEU A 171 3.60 14.24 0.86
C LEU A 171 3.96 14.81 -0.53
N TYR A 172 3.49 16.01 -0.86
CA TYR A 172 3.88 16.69 -2.10
C TYR A 172 5.37 17.02 -2.13
N GLY A 173 5.95 17.45 -1.00
CA GLY A 173 7.39 17.68 -0.88
C GLY A 173 8.22 16.40 -1.07
N LEU A 174 7.79 15.28 -0.48
CA LEU A 174 8.44 13.97 -0.66
C LEU A 174 8.34 13.47 -2.10
N LEU A 175 7.18 13.61 -2.75
CA LEU A 175 7.00 13.25 -4.17
C LEU A 175 7.87 14.11 -5.08
N MET A 176 7.94 15.42 -4.83
CA MET A 176 8.86 16.34 -5.51
C MET A 176 10.32 15.91 -5.34
N MET A 177 10.73 15.49 -4.14
CA MET A 177 12.09 14.98 -3.88
C MET A 177 12.39 13.70 -4.66
N VAL A 178 11.40 12.81 -4.81
CA VAL A 178 11.55 11.59 -5.64
C VAL A 178 11.75 11.96 -7.13
N GLU A 179 11.01 12.93 -7.66
CA GLU A 179 11.21 13.41 -9.05
C GLU A 179 12.61 14.00 -9.25
N ILE A 180 13.08 14.81 -8.29
CA ILE A 180 14.45 15.36 -8.31
C ILE A 180 15.48 14.23 -8.34
N ASN A 181 15.27 13.17 -7.56
CA ASN A 181 16.15 12.00 -7.57
C ASN A 181 16.15 11.29 -8.94
N VAL A 182 14.98 11.14 -9.59
CA VAL A 182 14.88 10.58 -10.94
C VAL A 182 15.64 11.45 -11.95
N ILE A 183 15.47 12.77 -11.90
CA ILE A 183 16.18 13.72 -12.77
C ILE A 183 17.70 13.62 -12.56
N ARG A 184 18.16 13.54 -11.31
CA ARG A 184 19.58 13.43 -10.94
C ARG A 184 20.21 12.12 -11.46
N VAL A 185 19.53 11.00 -11.28
CA VAL A 185 20.07 9.67 -11.63
C VAL A 185 20.03 9.44 -13.15
N ARG A 186 18.95 9.85 -13.83
CA ARG A 186 18.81 9.64 -15.28
C ARG A 186 19.45 10.73 -16.13
N LYS A 187 19.74 11.89 -15.55
CA LYS A 187 20.47 12.99 -16.18
C LYS A 187 19.86 13.47 -17.51
N TYR A 188 18.54 13.50 -17.63
CA TYR A 188 17.86 13.75 -18.93
C TYR A 188 17.47 15.21 -19.20
N VAL A 189 17.52 16.11 -18.20
CA VAL A 189 17.08 17.52 -18.33
C VAL A 189 18.24 18.49 -18.54
N PHE A 190 19.32 18.37 -17.77
CA PHE A 190 20.42 19.36 -17.72
C PHE A 190 21.81 18.81 -18.02
N PHE A 191 21.92 17.56 -18.49
CA PHE A 191 23.21 16.94 -18.80
C PHE A 191 23.28 16.56 -20.27
N ASN A 192 24.43 16.83 -20.90
CA ASN A 192 24.66 16.56 -22.31
C ASN A 192 24.64 15.07 -22.68
N ASN A 193 24.91 14.18 -21.72
CA ASN A 193 24.93 12.72 -21.90
C ASN A 193 23.87 12.04 -21.02
N PRO A 194 22.68 11.71 -21.55
CA PRO A 194 21.65 10.99 -20.80
C PRO A 194 22.09 9.55 -20.54
N GLN A 195 21.94 9.08 -19.30
CA GLN A 195 22.27 7.71 -18.95
C GLN A 195 21.16 6.76 -19.43
N LYS A 196 21.40 6.08 -20.56
CA LYS A 196 20.53 5.02 -21.06
C LYS A 196 20.81 3.74 -20.26
N VAL A 197 19.78 3.25 -19.56
CA VAL A 197 19.82 1.95 -18.87
C VAL A 197 18.95 1.01 -19.66
N ASN A 198 19.47 -0.18 -19.96
CA ASN A 198 18.74 -1.20 -20.67
C ASN A 198 17.78 -1.96 -19.73
N PRO A 199 16.65 -2.48 -20.23
CA PRO A 199 15.77 -3.38 -19.49
C PRO A 199 16.52 -4.61 -18.99
N ALA A 200 16.06 -5.24 -17.91
CA ALA A 200 16.69 -6.44 -17.37
C ALA A 200 16.71 -7.55 -18.45
N GLU A 201 17.79 -8.35 -18.47
CA GLU A 201 17.98 -9.43 -19.45
C GLU A 201 16.82 -10.44 -19.45
N ASP A 202 16.21 -10.68 -18.29
CA ASP A 202 15.03 -11.54 -18.14
C ASP A 202 13.82 -11.05 -18.96
N LEU A 203 13.62 -9.74 -19.11
CA LEU A 203 12.52 -9.17 -19.91
C LEU A 203 12.80 -9.27 -21.41
N GLN A 204 14.05 -9.47 -21.81
CA GLN A 204 14.45 -9.65 -23.20
C GLN A 204 14.29 -11.12 -23.65
N ASP A 205 14.31 -12.08 -22.71
CA ASP A 205 13.98 -13.49 -22.99
C ASP A 205 12.45 -13.67 -23.05
N LEU A 206 11.92 -13.73 -24.27
CA LEU A 206 10.49 -14.00 -24.56
C LEU A 206 9.96 -15.31 -23.94
N GLY A 207 10.86 -16.19 -23.47
CA GLY A 207 10.51 -17.39 -22.73
C GLY A 207 10.05 -17.12 -21.29
N VAL A 208 10.34 -15.97 -20.69
CA VAL A 208 9.96 -15.63 -19.30
C VAL A 208 8.53 -15.09 -19.27
N ARG A 209 7.61 -15.85 -18.69
CA ARG A 209 6.19 -15.46 -18.55
C ARG A 209 5.78 -15.15 -17.11
N PHE A 210 6.62 -15.54 -16.14
CA PHE A 210 6.44 -15.15 -14.76
C PHE A 210 6.99 -13.74 -14.53
N LEU A 211 6.11 -12.74 -14.60
CA LEU A 211 6.48 -11.31 -14.65
C LEU A 211 6.45 -10.60 -13.29
N GLN A 212 5.99 -11.27 -12.22
CA GLN A 212 5.78 -10.69 -10.89
C GLN A 212 6.96 -9.83 -10.36
N PRO A 213 8.26 -10.16 -10.56
CA PRO A 213 9.35 -9.31 -10.07
C PRO A 213 9.46 -7.96 -10.80
N PHE A 214 9.02 -7.89 -12.06
CA PHE A 214 9.24 -6.77 -12.98
C PHE A 214 8.03 -5.86 -13.18
N VAL A 215 6.89 -6.18 -12.56
CA VAL A 215 5.69 -5.36 -12.65
C VAL A 215 5.64 -4.28 -11.57
N ASN A 216 4.80 -3.27 -11.80
CA ASN A 216 4.58 -2.18 -10.86
C ASN A 216 4.01 -2.68 -9.52
N LEU A 217 4.12 -1.85 -8.48
CA LEU A 217 3.70 -2.24 -7.13
C LEU A 217 2.22 -2.64 -7.06
N LEU A 218 1.35 -1.95 -7.81
CA LEU A 218 -0.08 -2.28 -7.85
C LEU A 218 -0.34 -3.67 -8.44
N SER A 219 0.27 -4.00 -9.58
CA SER A 219 0.15 -5.31 -10.21
C SER A 219 0.79 -6.42 -9.36
N LYS A 220 1.86 -6.11 -8.62
CA LYS A 220 2.43 -7.03 -7.62
C LYS A 220 1.43 -7.36 -6.52
N ALA A 221 0.69 -6.36 -6.06
CA ALA A 221 -0.24 -6.44 -4.94
C ALA A 221 -1.57 -7.11 -5.32
N THR A 222 -2.10 -6.85 -6.52
CA THR A 222 -3.39 -7.38 -7.00
C THR A 222 -3.24 -8.57 -7.96
N TYR A 223 -2.02 -8.96 -8.30
CA TYR A 223 -1.69 -9.98 -9.29
C TYR A 223 -2.28 -9.72 -10.68
N TRP A 224 -2.39 -8.45 -11.08
CA TRP A 224 -3.03 -8.08 -12.35
C TRP A 224 -2.41 -8.75 -13.58
N TRP A 225 -1.08 -8.95 -13.58
CA TRP A 225 -0.36 -9.62 -14.66
C TRP A 225 -0.78 -11.09 -14.87
N MET A 226 -1.45 -11.73 -13.91
CA MET A 226 -1.98 -13.09 -14.04
C MET A 226 -3.24 -13.16 -14.90
N ASN A 227 -3.97 -12.05 -15.08
CA ASN A 227 -5.26 -12.04 -15.79
C ASN A 227 -5.18 -12.64 -17.20
N PRO A 228 -4.20 -12.28 -18.06
CA PRO A 228 -4.07 -12.90 -19.38
C PRO A 228 -3.81 -14.41 -19.33
N LEU A 229 -3.05 -14.87 -18.34
CA LEU A 229 -2.74 -16.30 -18.15
C LEU A 229 -4.00 -17.08 -17.74
N ILE A 230 -4.77 -16.56 -16.78
CA ILE A 230 -6.01 -17.18 -16.30
C ILE A 230 -7.05 -17.26 -17.43
N VAL A 231 -7.23 -16.18 -18.18
CA VAL A 231 -8.15 -16.14 -19.33
C VAL A 231 -7.69 -17.12 -20.42
N SER A 232 -6.39 -17.21 -20.68
CA SER A 232 -5.85 -18.19 -21.63
C SER A 232 -6.04 -19.63 -21.17
N ALA A 233 -5.87 -19.91 -19.88
CA ALA A 233 -6.03 -21.22 -19.27
C ALA A 233 -7.47 -21.73 -19.33
N HIS A 234 -8.45 -20.82 -19.30
CA HIS A 234 -9.84 -21.19 -19.50
C HIS A 234 -10.12 -21.64 -20.94
N ARG A 235 -9.42 -21.06 -21.93
CA ARG A 235 -9.62 -21.38 -23.36
C ARG A 235 -8.85 -22.62 -23.81
N ARG A 236 -7.67 -22.87 -23.24
CA ARG A 236 -6.79 -24.00 -23.62
C ARG A 236 -6.08 -24.54 -22.38
N PRO A 237 -5.87 -25.87 -22.29
CA PRO A 237 -5.11 -26.46 -21.20
C PRO A 237 -3.69 -25.89 -21.14
N ILE A 238 -3.13 -25.82 -19.93
CA ILE A 238 -1.80 -25.24 -19.70
C ILE A 238 -0.72 -26.29 -19.92
N ASP A 239 0.04 -26.13 -21.00
CA ASP A 239 1.27 -26.90 -21.23
C ASP A 239 2.47 -26.27 -20.51
N LEU A 240 3.50 -27.07 -20.22
CA LEU A 240 4.78 -26.60 -19.65
C LEU A 240 5.42 -25.46 -20.48
N LYS A 241 5.22 -25.48 -21.81
CA LYS A 241 5.67 -24.42 -22.71
C LYS A 241 4.97 -23.08 -22.46
N ILE A 242 3.73 -23.10 -21.96
CA ILE A 242 2.91 -21.92 -21.71
C ILE A 242 3.25 -21.26 -20.37
N ILE A 243 3.75 -22.01 -19.40
CA ILE A 243 4.19 -21.49 -18.09
C ILE A 243 5.45 -20.63 -18.25
N GLY A 244 6.32 -20.99 -19.20
CA GLY A 244 7.56 -20.28 -19.50
C GLY A 244 8.69 -20.57 -18.51
N LYS A 245 9.80 -19.86 -18.69
CA LYS A 245 10.98 -19.93 -17.83
C LYS A 245 10.79 -19.04 -16.59
N LEU A 246 11.49 -19.41 -15.52
CA LEU A 246 11.60 -18.61 -14.30
C LEU A 246 12.64 -17.47 -14.48
N PRO A 247 12.39 -16.29 -13.87
CA PRO A 247 13.36 -15.20 -13.79
C PRO A 247 14.67 -15.64 -13.12
N ILE A 248 15.79 -15.00 -13.47
CA ILE A 248 17.14 -15.33 -12.95
C ILE A 248 17.16 -15.34 -11.41
N ALA A 249 16.46 -14.42 -10.76
CA ALA A 249 16.38 -14.32 -9.30
C ALA A 249 15.77 -15.56 -8.61
N MET A 250 14.89 -16.29 -9.32
CA MET A 250 14.21 -17.49 -8.80
C MET A 250 14.83 -18.80 -9.28
N ARG A 251 15.89 -18.75 -10.10
CA ARG A 251 16.55 -19.96 -10.59
C ARG A 251 17.31 -20.66 -9.47
N ALA A 252 17.24 -21.99 -9.46
CA ALA A 252 17.92 -22.83 -8.45
C ALA A 252 19.43 -22.57 -8.40
N LEU A 253 20.07 -22.33 -9.54
CA LEU A 253 21.52 -22.06 -9.63
C LEU A 253 21.91 -20.75 -8.93
N THR A 254 21.16 -19.67 -9.14
CA THR A 254 21.40 -18.37 -8.47
C THR A 254 21.25 -18.51 -6.95
N ASN A 255 20.15 -19.14 -6.52
CA ASN A 255 19.86 -19.34 -5.11
C ASN A 255 20.86 -20.30 -4.43
N TYR A 256 21.34 -21.30 -5.17
CA TYR A 256 22.42 -22.19 -4.74
C TYR A 256 23.72 -21.43 -4.49
N PHE A 257 24.16 -20.57 -5.42
CA PHE A 257 25.35 -19.75 -5.22
C PHE A 257 25.22 -18.81 -4.02
N ASN A 258 24.06 -18.18 -3.85
CA ASN A 258 23.79 -17.32 -2.70
C ASN A 258 23.91 -18.10 -1.37
N LEU A 259 23.31 -19.28 -1.29
CA LEU A 259 23.38 -20.13 -0.10
C LEU A 259 24.79 -20.67 0.15
N LYS A 260 25.47 -21.11 -0.90
CA LYS A 260 26.84 -21.65 -0.84
C LYS A 260 27.82 -20.59 -0.35
N ASN A 261 27.81 -19.40 -0.94
CA ASN A 261 28.67 -18.30 -0.52
C ASN A 261 28.39 -17.91 0.95
N ALA A 262 27.12 -17.87 1.33
CA ALA A 262 26.72 -17.59 2.72
C ALA A 262 27.17 -18.67 3.71
N TYR A 263 27.40 -19.91 3.26
CA TYR A 263 27.92 -21.01 4.05
C TYR A 263 29.46 -20.97 4.13
N GLU A 264 30.16 -20.75 3.02
CA GLU A 264 31.63 -20.71 2.95
C GLU A 264 32.23 -19.50 3.66
N GLU A 265 31.52 -18.36 3.72
CA GLU A 265 31.96 -17.17 4.47
C GLU A 265 31.90 -17.34 6.00
N GLN A 266 31.36 -18.45 6.52
CA GLN A 266 31.22 -18.64 7.96
C GLN A 266 32.49 -19.22 8.59
N ARG A 267 32.96 -18.57 9.66
CA ARG A 267 34.08 -19.08 10.48
C ARG A 267 33.76 -20.42 11.14
N ASN A 268 32.52 -20.60 11.59
CA ASN A 268 31.98 -21.87 12.08
C ASN A 268 30.81 -22.29 11.17
N PRO A 269 30.99 -23.31 10.33
CA PRO A 269 30.02 -23.65 9.30
C PRO A 269 28.72 -24.17 9.92
N SER A 270 27.62 -23.46 9.71
CA SER A 270 26.29 -23.86 10.15
C SER A 270 25.23 -23.56 9.09
N ILE A 271 24.44 -24.58 8.74
CA ILE A 271 23.42 -24.47 7.69
C ILE A 271 22.35 -23.45 8.08
N TRP A 272 21.90 -23.47 9.34
CA TRP A 272 20.89 -22.54 9.84
C TRP A 272 21.31 -21.07 9.71
N ARG A 273 22.56 -20.74 10.05
CA ARG A 273 23.07 -19.37 9.91
C ARG A 273 23.22 -18.98 8.43
N ALA A 274 23.53 -19.94 7.56
CA ALA A 274 23.65 -19.69 6.12
C ALA A 274 22.29 -19.37 5.52
N ILE A 275 21.27 -20.16 5.89
CA ILE A 275 19.88 -19.94 5.49
C ILE A 275 19.40 -18.57 5.97
N TYR A 276 19.64 -18.24 7.25
CA TYR A 276 19.24 -16.93 7.78
C TYR A 276 19.96 -15.77 7.07
N LYS A 277 21.25 -15.90 6.78
CA LYS A 277 22.01 -14.87 6.07
C LYS A 277 21.54 -14.69 4.62
N ALA A 278 21.25 -15.78 3.92
CA ALA A 278 20.83 -15.76 2.51
C ALA A 278 19.36 -15.36 2.31
N PHE A 279 18.46 -15.89 3.14
CA PHE A 279 16.99 -15.78 2.96
C PHE A 279 16.28 -15.02 4.09
N GLY A 280 16.98 -14.55 5.11
CA GLY A 280 16.38 -13.87 6.25
C GLY A 280 15.77 -12.50 5.92
N ARG A 281 16.34 -11.75 4.95
CA ARG A 281 15.82 -10.43 4.56
C ARG A 281 14.39 -10.50 3.97
N PRO A 282 14.09 -11.36 2.99
CA PRO A 282 12.72 -11.57 2.52
C PRO A 282 11.75 -12.05 3.60
N ILE A 283 12.17 -12.95 4.51
CA ILE A 283 11.33 -13.44 5.59
C ILE A 283 10.97 -12.31 6.56
N LEU A 284 11.94 -11.49 6.95
CA LEU A 284 11.69 -10.30 7.77
C LEU A 284 10.69 -9.36 7.10
N LEU A 285 10.84 -9.12 5.80
CA LEU A 285 9.87 -8.31 5.03
C LEU A 285 8.46 -8.92 5.07
N SER A 286 8.34 -10.24 4.81
CA SER A 286 7.05 -10.94 4.90
C SER A 286 6.41 -10.81 6.29
N SER A 287 7.20 -10.96 7.36
CA SER A 287 6.73 -10.81 8.74
C SER A 287 6.29 -9.38 9.05
N THR A 288 6.96 -8.36 8.52
CA THR A 288 6.52 -6.96 8.69
C THR A 288 5.17 -6.71 8.02
N PHE A 289 4.94 -7.23 6.81
CA PHE A 289 3.64 -7.13 6.15
C PHE A 289 2.56 -7.89 6.90
N ARG A 290 2.90 -9.06 7.47
CA ARG A 290 1.97 -9.82 8.30
C ARG A 290 1.53 -9.01 9.51
N TYR A 291 2.48 -8.45 10.24
CA TYR A 291 2.20 -7.65 11.42
C TYR A 291 1.37 -6.41 11.10
N MET A 292 1.66 -5.70 10.01
CA MET A 292 0.83 -4.58 9.56
C MET A 292 -0.59 -5.02 9.21
N ALA A 293 -0.77 -6.15 8.51
CA ALA A 293 -2.09 -6.68 8.20
C ALA A 293 -2.87 -7.03 9.47
N ASP A 294 -2.21 -7.64 10.45
CA ASP A 294 -2.83 -8.02 11.73
C ASP A 294 -3.27 -6.77 12.52
N LEU A 295 -2.46 -5.71 12.57
CA LEU A 295 -2.84 -4.41 13.16
C LEU A 295 -4.06 -3.79 12.47
N LEU A 296 -4.10 -3.81 11.13
CA LEU A 296 -5.26 -3.32 10.37
C LEU A 296 -6.50 -4.19 10.58
N GLY A 297 -6.34 -5.47 10.93
CA GLY A 297 -7.44 -6.36 11.28
C GLY A 297 -8.22 -5.90 12.51
N PHE A 298 -7.56 -5.25 13.46
CA PHE A 298 -8.23 -4.66 14.64
C PHE A 298 -9.06 -3.43 14.32
N ALA A 299 -8.74 -2.71 13.23
CA ALA A 299 -9.55 -1.59 12.79
C ALA A 299 -10.99 -2.03 12.45
N GLY A 300 -11.19 -3.28 12.01
CA GLY A 300 -12.51 -3.83 11.68
C GLY A 300 -13.51 -3.76 12.85
N PRO A 301 -13.29 -4.52 13.94
CA PRO A 301 -14.15 -4.49 15.13
C PRO A 301 -14.25 -3.10 15.77
N LEU A 302 -13.16 -2.33 15.81
CA LEU A 302 -13.15 -0.97 16.35
C LEU A 302 -14.09 -0.03 15.58
N CYS A 303 -14.02 -0.04 14.24
CA CYS A 303 -14.91 0.76 13.41
C CYS A 303 -16.37 0.32 13.56
N ILE A 304 -16.65 -0.98 13.64
CA ILE A 304 -18.02 -1.49 13.84
C ILE A 304 -18.58 -1.03 15.19
N SER A 305 -17.80 -1.13 16.27
CA SER A 305 -18.21 -0.67 17.59
C SER A 305 -18.50 0.83 17.59
N GLY A 306 -17.62 1.63 16.98
CA GLY A 306 -17.84 3.07 16.81
C GLY A 306 -19.12 3.39 16.02
N ILE A 307 -19.37 2.71 14.90
CA ILE A 307 -20.59 2.89 14.10
C ILE A 307 -21.85 2.64 14.95
N ILE A 308 -21.88 1.55 15.71
CA ILE A 308 -23.03 1.19 16.55
C ILE A 308 -23.27 2.25 17.65
N GLN A 309 -22.20 2.71 18.30
CA GLN A 309 -22.29 3.75 19.32
C GLN A 309 -22.81 5.08 18.75
N CYS A 310 -22.34 5.48 17.57
CA CYS A 310 -22.77 6.70 16.89
C CYS A 310 -24.26 6.66 16.54
N ILE A 311 -24.73 5.54 16.00
CA ILE A 311 -26.15 5.34 15.67
C ILE A 311 -27.01 5.36 16.95
N SER A 312 -26.53 4.76 18.04
CA SER A 312 -27.24 4.77 19.34
C SER A 312 -27.33 6.18 19.94
N LYS A 313 -26.24 6.96 19.90
CA LYS A 313 -26.18 8.34 20.38
C LYS A 313 -27.11 9.25 19.58
N ARG A 314 -27.10 9.16 18.25
CA ARG A 314 -28.00 9.94 17.37
C ARG A 314 -29.47 9.66 17.68
N ARG A 315 -29.84 8.38 17.88
CA ARG A 315 -31.22 7.99 18.24
C ARG A 315 -31.67 8.60 19.57
N LYS A 316 -30.77 8.70 20.55
CA LYS A 316 -31.07 9.34 21.84
C LYS A 316 -31.23 10.86 21.71
N ILE A 317 -30.37 11.53 20.93
CA ILE A 317 -30.47 12.98 20.67
C ILE A 317 -31.76 13.33 19.93
N GLU A 318 -32.18 12.51 18.95
CA GLU A 318 -33.47 12.67 18.26
C GLU A 318 -34.67 12.51 19.20
N GLN A 319 -34.53 11.81 20.33
CA GLN A 319 -35.56 11.69 21.36
C GLN A 319 -35.56 12.82 22.40
N GLU A 320 -34.44 13.53 22.59
CA GLU A 320 -34.23 14.44 23.72
C GLU A 320 -34.17 15.94 23.34
N GLN A 321 -33.93 16.32 22.08
CA GLN A 321 -33.72 17.72 21.70
C GLN A 321 -34.45 18.16 20.42
N THR A 322 -35.61 18.79 20.58
CA THR A 322 -36.25 19.71 19.61
C THR A 322 -36.05 21.18 19.95
N LEU A 323 -35.06 21.55 20.78
CA LEU A 323 -34.68 22.95 20.94
C LEU A 323 -33.20 23.13 21.33
N ILE A 324 -32.34 23.31 20.32
CA ILE A 324 -31.50 24.51 20.13
C ILE A 324 -30.48 24.21 19.02
N THR A 325 -30.63 24.98 17.95
CA THR A 325 -29.78 25.10 16.76
C THR A 325 -28.49 25.86 17.08
N SER A 326 -27.49 25.71 16.20
CA SER A 326 -26.28 26.53 16.03
C SER A 326 -25.12 26.15 16.97
N LEU A 327 -23.84 26.16 16.61
CA LEU A 327 -23.07 26.29 15.37
C LEU A 327 -21.60 26.02 15.82
N TYR A 328 -20.85 25.26 15.03
CA TYR A 328 -19.41 25.44 14.71
C TYR A 328 -18.29 24.71 15.47
N TYR A 329 -17.41 24.14 14.60
CA TYR A 329 -16.08 23.54 14.79
C TYR A 329 -16.03 22.13 15.36
N LEU A 330 -15.94 21.14 14.45
CA LEU A 330 -15.67 19.74 14.77
C LEU A 330 -14.23 19.60 15.33
N PRO A 331 -14.05 19.19 16.59
CA PRO A 331 -12.79 18.66 17.08
C PRO A 331 -12.51 17.30 16.41
N SER A 332 -11.24 16.88 16.40
CA SER A 332 -10.77 15.60 15.83
C SER A 332 -11.52 14.35 16.35
N GLN A 333 -12.15 14.43 17.53
CA GLN A 333 -12.97 13.37 18.11
C GLN A 333 -14.35 13.22 17.41
N GLU A 334 -14.98 14.30 16.95
CA GLU A 334 -16.30 14.24 16.28
C GLU A 334 -16.21 13.77 14.82
N PHE A 335 -15.04 13.87 14.17
CA PHE A 335 -14.83 13.31 12.83
C PHE A 335 -15.00 11.78 12.79
N LEU A 336 -14.62 11.11 13.88
CA LEU A 336 -14.82 9.67 14.05
C LEU A 336 -16.23 9.33 14.58
N GLU A 337 -17.07 10.33 14.90
CA GLU A 337 -18.45 10.15 15.33
C GLU A 337 -19.45 10.10 14.16
N ASP A 338 -19.03 10.38 12.91
CA ASP A 338 -19.89 10.16 11.74
C ASP A 338 -19.74 8.71 11.23
N TYR A 339 -20.86 7.99 11.20
CA TYR A 339 -20.91 6.61 10.73
C TYR A 339 -20.55 6.47 9.24
N TYR A 340 -20.75 7.51 8.41
CA TYR A 340 -20.34 7.46 7.00
C TYR A 340 -18.81 7.47 6.84
N VAL A 341 -18.13 8.35 7.58
CA VAL A 341 -16.67 8.46 7.58
C VAL A 341 -16.06 7.16 8.10
N LEU A 342 -16.59 6.64 9.20
CA LEU A 342 -16.11 5.40 9.80
C LEU A 342 -16.33 4.18 8.88
N SER A 343 -17.41 4.17 8.09
CA SER A 343 -17.66 3.13 7.07
C SER A 343 -16.66 3.17 5.91
N VAL A 344 -16.31 4.37 5.43
CA VAL A 344 -15.27 4.53 4.38
C VAL A 344 -13.90 4.13 4.92
N LEU A 345 -13.57 4.53 6.15
CA LEU A 345 -12.32 4.15 6.80
C LEU A 345 -12.21 2.63 6.98
N LEU A 346 -13.30 1.98 7.41
CA LEU A 346 -13.41 0.53 7.50
C LEU A 346 -13.14 -0.14 6.15
N PHE A 347 -13.78 0.34 5.08
CA PHE A 347 -13.58 -0.20 3.74
C PHE A 347 -12.12 -0.12 3.28
N LEU A 348 -11.47 1.03 3.46
CA LEU A 348 -10.07 1.22 3.10
C LEU A 348 -9.12 0.37 3.96
N ALA A 349 -9.37 0.29 5.28
CA ALA A 349 -8.60 -0.54 6.19
C ALA A 349 -8.68 -2.03 5.81
N LEU A 350 -9.87 -2.52 5.45
CA LEU A 350 -10.06 -3.92 5.03
C LEU A 350 -9.36 -4.23 3.70
N ILE A 351 -9.41 -3.34 2.71
CA ILE A 351 -8.66 -3.53 1.46
C ILE A 351 -7.17 -3.63 1.76
N LEU A 352 -6.62 -2.69 2.52
CA LEU A 352 -5.20 -2.63 2.82
C LEU A 352 -4.75 -3.84 3.68
N GLN A 353 -5.58 -4.25 4.64
CA GLN A 353 -5.37 -5.49 5.42
C GLN A 353 -5.22 -6.69 4.49
N ARG A 354 -6.19 -6.93 3.61
CA ARG A 354 -6.21 -8.11 2.73
C ARG A 354 -5.04 -8.08 1.75
N THR A 355 -4.69 -6.91 1.23
CA THR A 355 -3.55 -6.76 0.33
C THR A 355 -2.22 -7.07 1.03
N PHE A 356 -1.96 -6.52 2.22
CA PHE A 356 -0.73 -6.81 2.96
C PHE A 356 -0.64 -8.27 3.39
N LEU A 357 -1.76 -8.87 3.76
CA LEU A 357 -1.83 -10.29 4.10
C LEU A 357 -1.41 -11.17 2.91
N GLN A 358 -1.96 -10.90 1.73
CA GLN A 358 -1.62 -11.64 0.51
C GLN A 358 -0.17 -11.41 0.06
N ALA A 359 0.34 -10.17 0.18
CA ALA A 359 1.74 -9.87 -0.10
C ALA A 359 2.69 -10.60 0.86
N SER A 360 2.35 -10.67 2.15
CA SER A 360 3.10 -11.44 3.15
C SER A 360 3.19 -12.91 2.78
N TYR A 361 2.04 -13.54 2.47
CA TYR A 361 2.00 -14.94 2.06
C TYR A 361 2.84 -15.22 0.81
N TYR A 362 2.73 -14.37 -0.20
CA TYR A 362 3.51 -14.53 -1.43
C TYR A 362 5.02 -14.46 -1.18
N VAL A 363 5.51 -13.48 -0.43
CA VAL A 363 6.95 -13.36 -0.13
C VAL A 363 7.46 -14.57 0.67
N ALA A 364 6.65 -15.08 1.62
CA ALA A 364 7.00 -16.29 2.37
C ALA A 364 7.06 -17.53 1.47
N ILE A 365 6.07 -17.70 0.60
CA ILE A 365 5.99 -18.81 -0.35
C ILE A 365 7.14 -18.77 -1.35
N GLU A 366 7.40 -17.61 -1.96
CA GLU A 366 8.54 -17.39 -2.85
C GLU A 366 9.85 -17.78 -2.18
N THR A 367 10.08 -17.30 -0.94
CA THR A 367 11.33 -17.54 -0.24
C THR A 367 11.51 -19.02 0.12
N GLY A 368 10.44 -19.70 0.54
CA GLY A 368 10.48 -21.14 0.83
C GLY A 368 10.75 -22.00 -0.40
N VAL A 369 10.14 -21.66 -1.55
CA VAL A 369 10.40 -22.36 -2.83
C VAL A 369 11.85 -22.14 -3.29
N ASN A 370 12.35 -20.90 -3.19
CA ASN A 370 13.73 -20.57 -3.54
C ASN A 370 14.75 -21.29 -2.64
N LEU A 371 14.48 -21.38 -1.33
CA LEU A 371 15.30 -22.16 -0.40
C LEU A 371 15.30 -23.64 -0.80
N ARG A 372 14.12 -24.23 -1.06
CA ARG A 372 14.02 -25.64 -1.47
C ARG A 372 14.85 -25.91 -2.73
N GLY A 373 14.76 -25.03 -3.74
CA GLY A 373 15.57 -25.13 -4.96
C GLY A 373 17.08 -25.10 -4.68
N ALA A 374 17.53 -24.19 -3.81
CA ALA A 374 18.95 -24.09 -3.42
C ALA A 374 19.43 -25.32 -2.63
N LEU A 375 18.63 -25.82 -1.69
CA LEU A 375 18.94 -26.99 -0.89
C LEU A 375 19.03 -28.26 -1.74
N LEU A 376 18.10 -28.45 -2.68
CA LEU A 376 18.14 -29.58 -3.61
C LEU A 376 19.43 -29.57 -4.44
N ALA A 377 19.83 -28.40 -4.96
CA ALA A 377 21.09 -28.26 -5.70
C ALA A 377 22.31 -28.53 -4.81
N MET A 378 22.29 -28.07 -3.56
CA MET A 378 23.38 -28.28 -2.60
C MET A 378 23.52 -29.75 -2.19
N ILE A 379 22.40 -30.42 -1.90
CA ILE A 379 22.35 -31.85 -1.59
C ILE A 379 22.85 -32.64 -2.80
N TYR A 380 22.38 -32.32 -4.01
CA TYR A 380 22.82 -33.00 -5.22
C TYR A 380 24.32 -32.82 -5.49
N ASN A 381 24.86 -31.61 -5.36
CA ASN A 381 26.31 -31.38 -5.49
C ASN A 381 27.10 -32.12 -4.40
N LYS A 382 26.54 -32.29 -3.19
CA LYS A 382 27.16 -33.11 -2.15
C LYS A 382 27.14 -34.59 -2.53
N ILE A 383 26.01 -35.11 -3.04
CA ILE A 383 25.86 -36.50 -3.51
C ILE A 383 26.91 -36.84 -4.58
N LEU A 384 27.14 -35.94 -5.54
CA LEU A 384 28.15 -36.12 -6.59
C LEU A 384 29.59 -36.22 -6.07
N ARG A 385 29.85 -35.85 -4.81
CA ARG A 385 31.17 -35.86 -4.17
C ARG A 385 31.27 -36.85 -3.01
N LEU A 386 30.20 -37.59 -2.71
CA LEU A 386 30.23 -38.60 -1.65
C LEU A 386 31.05 -39.80 -2.11
N SER A 387 31.93 -40.29 -1.23
CA SER A 387 32.67 -41.53 -1.46
C SER A 387 31.73 -42.72 -1.37
N THR A 388 31.89 -43.70 -2.26
CA THR A 388 31.15 -44.97 -2.27
C THR A 388 31.36 -45.78 -0.98
N SER A 389 32.45 -45.53 -0.25
CA SER A 389 32.74 -46.14 1.06
C SER A 389 31.65 -45.88 2.11
N ASN A 390 31.06 -44.69 2.12
CA ASN A 390 30.05 -44.31 3.11
C ASN A 390 28.69 -44.98 2.81
N MET A 391 28.44 -45.30 1.54
CA MET A 391 27.26 -46.08 1.13
C MET A 391 27.48 -47.58 1.36
N SER A 392 28.71 -48.09 1.15
CA SER A 392 29.03 -49.51 1.34
C SER A 392 29.17 -49.90 2.82
N MET A 393 29.56 -48.97 3.70
CA MET A 393 29.62 -49.18 5.16
C MET A 393 28.24 -49.13 5.84
N GLY A 394 27.16 -48.84 5.10
CA GLY A 394 25.80 -48.84 5.62
C GLY A 394 25.43 -47.63 6.49
N GLU A 395 26.33 -46.64 6.65
CA GLU A 395 26.05 -45.42 7.42
C GLU A 395 24.97 -44.54 6.77
N MET A 396 24.83 -44.59 5.44
CA MET A 396 23.81 -43.83 4.72
C MET A 396 23.24 -44.63 3.54
N THR A 397 21.94 -44.92 3.59
CA THR A 397 21.23 -45.71 2.56
C THR A 397 20.61 -44.81 1.47
N LEU A 398 20.42 -45.35 0.27
CA LEU A 398 19.73 -44.64 -0.82
C LEU A 398 18.30 -44.21 -0.43
N GLY A 399 17.62 -45.03 0.39
CA GLY A 399 16.30 -44.71 0.93
C GLY A 399 16.32 -43.46 1.83
N GLN A 400 17.32 -43.32 2.70
CA GLN A 400 17.50 -42.12 3.52
C GLN A 400 17.78 -40.88 2.69
N ILE A 401 18.60 -40.97 1.63
CA ILE A 401 18.86 -39.85 0.73
C ILE A 401 17.58 -39.43 -0.01
N ASN A 402 16.80 -40.39 -0.49
CA ASN A 402 15.52 -40.09 -1.15
C ASN A 402 14.51 -39.46 -0.17
N ASN A 403 14.47 -39.94 1.07
CA ASN A 403 13.64 -39.36 2.13
C ASN A 403 14.05 -37.93 2.47
N LEU A 404 15.35 -37.67 2.60
CA LEU A 404 15.92 -36.33 2.81
C LEU A 404 15.49 -35.37 1.68
N VAL A 405 15.62 -35.79 0.43
CA VAL A 405 15.27 -34.97 -0.75
C VAL A 405 13.76 -34.74 -0.85
N ALA A 406 12.93 -35.76 -0.67
CA ALA A 406 11.50 -35.68 -0.90
C ALA A 406 10.71 -35.09 0.30
N ILE A 407 11.02 -35.55 1.51
CA ILE A 407 10.25 -35.23 2.72
C ILE A 407 10.89 -34.07 3.49
N GLU A 408 12.16 -34.19 3.87
CA GLU A 408 12.79 -33.23 4.78
C GLU A 408 12.94 -31.84 4.14
N THR A 409 13.32 -31.75 2.85
CA THR A 409 13.36 -30.45 2.15
C THR A 409 11.97 -29.83 2.02
N ASN A 410 10.93 -30.64 1.87
CA ASN A 410 9.56 -30.17 1.76
C ASN A 410 9.03 -29.68 3.12
N GLN A 411 9.34 -30.39 4.21
CA GLN A 411 9.02 -29.94 5.57
C GLN A 411 9.71 -28.61 5.89
N LEU A 412 10.97 -28.43 5.50
CA LEU A 412 11.70 -27.18 5.70
C LEU A 412 11.12 -26.02 4.85
N MET A 413 10.65 -26.31 3.63
CA MET A 413 9.90 -25.34 2.82
C MET A 413 8.62 -24.89 3.54
N TRP A 414 7.82 -25.84 4.07
CA TRP A 414 6.62 -25.53 4.85
C TRP A 414 6.91 -24.76 6.13
N PHE A 415 8.02 -25.06 6.81
CA PHE A 415 8.47 -24.30 7.96
C PHE A 415 8.68 -22.82 7.60
N LEU A 416 9.30 -22.52 6.46
CA LEU A 416 9.45 -21.13 6.01
C LEU A 416 8.13 -20.47 5.63
N PHE A 417 7.17 -21.20 5.07
CA PHE A 417 5.84 -20.65 4.77
C PHE A 417 5.10 -20.21 6.04
N LEU A 418 5.32 -20.93 7.15
CA LEU A 418 4.69 -20.65 8.44
C LEU A 418 5.52 -19.73 9.35
N CYS A 419 6.78 -19.42 8.97
CA CYS A 419 7.67 -18.60 9.78
C CYS A 419 7.09 -17.21 10.13
N PRO A 420 6.45 -16.46 9.21
CA PRO A 420 5.78 -15.21 9.57
C PRO A 420 4.66 -15.39 10.61
N ASN A 421 3.93 -16.50 10.57
CA ASN A 421 2.90 -16.78 11.57
C ASN A 421 3.53 -17.04 12.94
N LEU A 422 4.68 -17.70 13.00
CA LEU A 422 5.36 -17.96 14.27
C LEU A 422 5.74 -16.66 15.01
N TRP A 423 6.11 -15.60 14.28
CA TRP A 423 6.42 -14.31 14.88
C TRP A 423 5.19 -13.44 15.13
N ALA A 424 4.21 -13.48 14.23
CA ALA A 424 3.03 -12.61 14.33
C ALA A 424 2.00 -13.10 15.34
N MET A 425 1.77 -14.42 15.44
CA MET A 425 0.70 -14.99 16.28
C MET A 425 0.85 -14.68 17.77
N PRO A 426 2.05 -14.77 18.40
CA PRO A 426 2.20 -14.39 19.81
C PRO A 426 1.93 -12.91 20.07
N ILE A 427 2.32 -12.04 19.14
CA ILE A 427 2.09 -10.60 19.28
C ILE A 427 0.60 -10.29 19.13
N LEU A 428 -0.06 -10.96 18.19
CA LEU A 428 -1.50 -10.86 17.96
C LEU A 428 -2.29 -11.27 19.21
N THR A 429 -2.01 -12.45 19.78
CA THR A 429 -2.74 -12.94 20.96
C THR A 429 -2.53 -12.06 22.19
N LEU A 430 -1.33 -11.53 22.41
CA LEU A 430 -1.06 -10.59 23.50
C LEU A 430 -1.83 -9.28 23.32
N HIS A 431 -1.85 -8.74 22.10
CA HIS A 431 -2.60 -7.53 21.79
C HIS A 431 -4.10 -7.75 21.95
N ASP A 432 -4.64 -8.88 21.47
CA ASP A 432 -6.03 -9.27 21.62
C ASP A 432 -6.47 -9.36 23.08
N VAL A 433 -5.67 -10.03 23.90
CA VAL A 433 -5.94 -10.16 25.34
C VAL A 433 -5.88 -8.79 26.02
N ALA A 434 -4.91 -7.94 25.67
CA ALA A 434 -4.82 -6.58 26.19
C ALA A 434 -6.03 -5.72 25.80
N HIS A 435 -6.44 -5.77 24.53
CA HIS A 435 -7.60 -5.05 24.02
C HIS A 435 -8.89 -5.53 24.68
N PHE A 436 -9.11 -6.85 24.75
CA PHE A 436 -10.26 -7.45 25.41
C PHE A 436 -10.32 -7.04 26.90
N LYS A 437 -9.18 -7.07 27.60
CA LYS A 437 -9.10 -6.64 29.00
C LYS A 437 -9.43 -5.15 29.15
N SER A 438 -8.91 -4.29 28.29
CA SER A 438 -9.22 -2.85 28.35
C SER A 438 -10.70 -2.54 28.09
N THR A 439 -11.34 -3.31 27.21
CA THR A 439 -12.73 -3.06 26.79
C THR A 439 -13.75 -3.66 27.77
N PHE A 440 -13.51 -4.88 28.26
CA PHE A 440 -14.47 -5.63 29.08
C PHE A 440 -14.14 -5.68 30.57
N LEU A 441 -12.87 -5.53 30.97
CA LEU A 441 -12.43 -5.61 32.37
C LEU A 441 -12.06 -4.24 32.99
N SER A 442 -12.23 -3.14 32.26
CA SER A 442 -12.16 -1.80 32.86
C SER A 442 -13.37 -1.58 33.79
N PRO A 443 -13.16 -1.15 35.06
CA PRO A 443 -14.19 -1.12 36.09
C PRO A 443 -15.35 -0.11 35.88
N GLY A 444 -15.43 0.56 34.72
CA GLY A 444 -16.50 1.50 34.37
C GLY A 444 -17.66 0.91 33.54
N SER A 445 -17.47 -0.22 32.84
CA SER A 445 -18.48 -0.73 31.88
C SER A 445 -19.51 -1.70 32.50
N CYS A 446 -19.30 -2.13 33.75
CA CYS A 446 -20.20 -3.08 34.43
C CYS A 446 -21.32 -2.41 35.25
N ALA A 447 -21.41 -1.08 35.25
CA ALA A 447 -22.38 -0.35 36.07
C ALA A 447 -23.77 -0.15 35.42
N ILE A 448 -23.95 -0.42 34.12
CA ILE A 448 -25.21 -0.10 33.39
C ILE A 448 -26.09 -1.34 33.13
N ARG A 449 -26.12 -2.32 34.05
CA ARG A 449 -27.04 -3.46 33.94
C ARG A 449 -27.67 -3.91 35.26
N ARG A 450 -28.01 -2.95 36.13
CA ARG A 450 -28.76 -3.20 37.38
C ARG A 450 -29.85 -2.18 37.71
N GLU A 451 -30.34 -1.42 36.73
CA GLU A 451 -31.56 -0.63 36.91
C GLU A 451 -32.58 -1.05 35.86
N GLY A 452 -33.50 -1.93 36.26
CA GLY A 452 -34.58 -2.38 35.40
C GLY A 452 -35.04 -3.80 35.67
N GLU A 453 -35.34 -4.14 36.92
CA GLU A 453 -36.34 -5.16 37.27
C GLU A 453 -36.68 -5.03 38.76
N GLY A 454 -37.58 -4.08 39.04
CA GLY A 454 -38.36 -4.08 40.27
C GLY A 454 -39.37 -5.20 40.17
N GLY A 455 -39.12 -6.30 40.88
CA GLY A 455 -39.99 -7.45 40.96
C GLY A 455 -39.82 -8.13 42.31
N THR A 456 -40.58 -7.63 43.29
CA THR A 456 -40.86 -8.25 44.58
C THR A 456 -41.14 -9.75 44.41
N ILE A 457 -40.45 -10.64 45.14
CA ILE A 457 -41.03 -11.84 45.77
C ILE A 457 -40.13 -12.28 46.94
N ALA A 458 -40.67 -12.02 48.12
CA ALA A 458 -40.65 -12.79 49.36
C ALA A 458 -39.69 -13.97 49.52
N HIS A 459 -38.95 -13.89 50.64
CA HIS A 459 -38.56 -15.02 51.48
C HIS A 459 -39.69 -16.04 51.62
N LEU A 460 -39.36 -17.34 51.52
CA LEU A 460 -39.91 -18.42 52.36
C LEU A 460 -39.19 -19.75 52.04
N TYR A 461 -38.50 -20.26 53.07
CA TYR A 461 -37.96 -21.61 53.32
C TYR A 461 -36.91 -22.23 52.40
#